data_AF-A0A8E6B2Q6-F1
#
_entry.id   AF-A0A8E6B2Q6-F1
#
_cell.length_a   1.000
_cell.length_b   1.000
_cell.length_c   1.000
_cell.angle_alpha   90.00
_cell.angle_beta   90.00
_cell.angle_gamma   90.00
#
_symmetry.space_group_name_H-M   'P 1'
#
loop_
_entity.id
_entity.type
_entity.pdbx_description
1 polymer ?
#
loop_
_entity_poly.entity_id
_entity_poly.type
_entity_poly.pdbx_seq_one_letter_code
_entity_poly.pdbx_strand_id
1 'polypeptide(L)'
;MSEKSRRFFGEILKEERLRAGLTQAGLARQSQVHRLKIVRIETAEYSPVWEELLQLAAALRVPIQKFITGKTRPPGGLKGIAQELYQLGIKDYVVEGALVPGAFRRIEEVIALVLRGDRPDSRIVDALPLVLANQELNIGLAFAFAKLYDRRVRVRLAWLCDVTIALSRLPDFPIPISYPEVLEKITKRVKKPTEPDDLGLAGKQRVSSPIWRRWNITYAGTMESFQIRLRELTARETKGERL
;
A
#
# COMPACT_ATOMS: atom_id res chain seq x y z
N MET A 1 -7.41 29.01 1.17
CA MET A 1 -6.59 28.37 0.12
C MET A 1 -5.77 29.45 -0.58
N SER A 2 -4.46 29.24 -0.84
CA SER A 2 -3.62 30.27 -1.50
C SER A 2 -4.08 30.53 -2.94
N GLU A 3 -3.72 31.68 -3.53
CA GLU A 3 -4.01 31.97 -4.95
C GLU A 3 -3.40 30.92 -5.90
N LYS A 4 -2.15 30.50 -5.62
CA LYS A 4 -1.48 29.43 -6.35
C LYS A 4 -2.27 28.12 -6.29
N SER A 5 -2.76 27.76 -5.10
CA SER A 5 -3.58 26.57 -4.90
C SER A 5 -4.94 26.65 -5.60
N ARG A 6 -5.56 27.85 -5.65
CA ARG A 6 -6.80 28.10 -6.41
C ARG A 6 -6.62 27.90 -7.90
N ARG A 7 -5.55 28.47 -8.48
CA ARG A 7 -5.23 28.28 -9.90
C ARG A 7 -5.01 26.81 -10.24
N PHE A 8 -4.17 26.14 -9.45
CA PHE A 8 -3.92 24.72 -9.62
C PHE A 8 -5.21 23.89 -9.59
N PHE A 9 -6.08 24.14 -8.60
CA PHE A 9 -7.37 23.44 -8.52
C PHE A 9 -8.24 23.68 -9.76
N GLY A 10 -8.39 24.95 -10.17
CA GLY A 10 -9.20 25.33 -11.33
C GLY A 10 -8.70 24.70 -12.63
N GLU A 11 -7.39 24.64 -12.82
CA GLU A 11 -6.75 23.97 -13.96
C GLU A 11 -7.04 22.47 -13.98
N ILE A 12 -6.87 21.77 -12.85
CA ILE A 12 -7.17 20.34 -12.74
C ILE A 12 -8.67 20.08 -12.96
N LEU A 13 -9.56 20.91 -12.41
CA LEU A 13 -11.00 20.78 -12.62
C LEU A 13 -11.36 20.89 -14.10
N LYS A 14 -10.82 21.90 -14.79
CA LYS A 14 -11.04 22.10 -16.22
C LYS A 14 -10.51 20.93 -17.03
N GLU A 15 -9.31 20.44 -16.71
CA GLU A 15 -8.68 19.30 -17.37
C GLU A 15 -9.53 18.02 -17.25
N GLU A 16 -9.92 17.65 -16.02
CA GLU A 16 -10.72 16.45 -15.78
C GLU A 16 -12.13 16.55 -16.38
N ARG A 17 -12.74 17.74 -16.34
CA ARG A 17 -14.02 17.99 -17.00
C ARG A 17 -13.92 17.74 -18.51
N LEU A 18 -12.87 18.24 -19.16
CA LEU A 18 -12.65 18.04 -20.59
C LEU A 18 -12.35 16.57 -20.91
N ARG A 19 -11.56 15.87 -20.08
CA ARG A 19 -11.33 14.42 -20.21
C ARG A 19 -12.63 13.62 -20.12
N ALA A 20 -13.55 14.02 -19.26
CA ALA A 20 -14.87 13.41 -19.13
C ALA A 20 -15.84 13.80 -20.29
N GLY A 21 -15.41 14.62 -21.25
CA GLY A 21 -16.25 15.06 -22.36
C GLY A 21 -17.37 16.03 -21.96
N LEU A 22 -17.25 16.70 -20.81
CA LEU A 22 -18.31 17.54 -20.26
C LEU A 22 -18.09 19.02 -20.58
N THR A 23 -19.17 19.73 -20.87
CA THR A 23 -19.19 21.21 -20.82
C THR A 23 -19.32 21.67 -19.37
N GLN A 24 -19.08 22.94 -19.06
CA GLN A 24 -19.33 23.49 -17.72
C GLN A 24 -20.80 23.30 -17.28
N ALA A 25 -21.75 23.42 -18.22
CA ALA A 25 -23.16 23.14 -17.96
C ALA A 25 -23.43 21.64 -17.75
N GLY A 26 -22.71 20.78 -18.48
CA GLY A 26 -22.76 19.32 -18.30
C GLY A 26 -22.27 18.91 -16.91
N LEU A 27 -21.13 19.44 -16.48
CA LEU A 27 -20.60 19.20 -15.14
C LEU A 27 -21.55 19.73 -14.06
N ALA A 28 -22.09 20.94 -14.23
CA ALA A 28 -23.06 21.52 -13.28
C ALA A 28 -24.26 20.60 -13.04
N ARG A 29 -24.79 20.02 -14.12
CA ARG A 29 -25.91 19.08 -14.06
C ARG A 29 -25.54 17.79 -13.32
N GLN A 30 -24.35 17.25 -13.57
CA GLN A 30 -23.92 15.98 -12.96
C GLN A 30 -23.48 16.12 -11.50
N SER A 31 -22.81 17.22 -11.15
CA SER A 31 -22.33 17.45 -9.78
C SER A 31 -23.36 18.14 -8.89
N GLN A 32 -24.46 18.65 -9.45
CA GLN A 32 -25.42 19.52 -8.75
C GLN A 32 -24.79 20.83 -8.22
N VAL A 33 -23.59 21.19 -8.70
CA VAL A 33 -22.95 22.47 -8.41
C VAL A 33 -23.40 23.50 -9.44
N HIS A 34 -23.81 24.68 -8.99
CA HIS A 34 -24.28 25.72 -9.90
C HIS A 34 -23.22 26.09 -10.94
N ARG A 35 -23.62 26.21 -12.22
CA ARG A 35 -22.69 26.46 -13.35
C ARG A 35 -21.79 27.68 -13.11
N LEU A 36 -22.34 28.76 -12.56
CA LEU A 36 -21.55 29.97 -12.27
C LEU A 36 -20.42 29.70 -11.26
N LYS A 37 -20.62 28.81 -10.29
CA LYS A 37 -19.56 28.41 -9.37
C LYS A 37 -18.47 27.64 -10.09
N ILE A 38 -18.82 26.71 -10.98
CA ILE A 38 -17.83 25.98 -11.80
C ILE A 38 -16.97 26.95 -12.61
N VAL A 39 -17.57 27.95 -13.26
CA VAL A 39 -16.82 28.99 -14.00
C VAL A 39 -15.82 29.68 -13.07
N ARG A 40 -16.29 30.16 -11.91
CA ARG A 40 -15.43 30.89 -10.94
C ARG A 40 -14.35 30.01 -10.32
N ILE A 41 -14.58 28.70 -10.20
CA ILE A 41 -13.56 27.75 -9.75
C ILE A 41 -12.50 27.58 -10.83
N GLU A 42 -12.91 27.35 -12.09
CA GLU A 42 -11.99 27.20 -13.22
C GLU A 42 -11.15 28.47 -13.49
N THR A 43 -11.67 29.66 -13.18
CA THR A 43 -10.95 30.94 -13.29
C THR A 43 -10.19 31.34 -12.02
N ALA A 44 -10.15 30.48 -11.00
CA ALA A 44 -9.50 30.71 -9.70
C ALA A 44 -10.07 31.88 -8.85
N GLU A 45 -11.24 32.41 -9.22
CA GLU A 45 -11.96 33.44 -8.48
C GLU A 45 -12.61 32.89 -7.20
N TYR A 46 -12.95 31.60 -7.19
CA TYR A 46 -13.63 30.93 -6.07
C TYR A 46 -12.94 29.61 -5.71
N SER A 47 -12.92 29.29 -4.41
CA SER A 47 -12.52 27.96 -3.93
C SER A 47 -13.78 27.18 -3.58
N PRO A 48 -13.94 25.94 -4.06
CA PRO A 48 -15.08 25.13 -3.65
C PRO A 48 -15.03 24.87 -2.15
N VAL A 49 -16.20 24.81 -1.52
CA VAL A 49 -16.32 24.24 -0.17
C VAL A 49 -16.19 22.72 -0.23
N TRP A 50 -16.09 22.08 0.93
CA TRP A 50 -15.84 20.64 1.02
C TRP A 50 -16.92 19.81 0.31
N GLU A 51 -18.18 20.18 0.47
CA GLU A 51 -19.33 19.51 -0.15
C GLU A 51 -19.27 19.61 -1.68
N GLU A 52 -18.91 20.77 -2.21
CA GLU A 52 -18.78 20.99 -3.65
C GLU A 52 -17.60 20.21 -4.22
N LEU A 53 -16.49 20.12 -3.48
CA LEU A 53 -15.36 19.28 -3.86
C LEU A 53 -15.76 17.81 -3.97
N LEU A 54 -16.49 17.29 -2.98
CA LEU A 54 -17.00 15.92 -3.00
C LEU A 54 -17.94 15.68 -4.19
N GLN A 55 -18.86 16.61 -4.43
CA GLN A 55 -19.80 16.56 -5.56
C GLN A 55 -19.10 16.56 -6.92
N LEU A 56 -18.10 17.43 -7.11
CA LEU A 56 -17.31 17.51 -8.34
C LEU A 56 -16.48 16.25 -8.54
N ALA A 57 -15.82 15.76 -7.49
CA ALA A 57 -15.04 14.53 -7.52
C ALA A 57 -15.91 13.32 -7.87
N ALA A 58 -17.10 13.21 -7.27
CA ALA A 58 -18.05 12.14 -7.55
C ALA A 58 -18.57 12.19 -9.00
N ALA A 59 -18.97 13.37 -9.49
CA ALA A 59 -19.46 13.55 -10.85
C ALA A 59 -18.39 13.19 -11.91
N LEU A 60 -17.14 13.57 -11.67
CA LEU A 60 -16.02 13.28 -12.57
C LEU A 60 -15.44 11.87 -12.36
N ARG A 61 -15.83 11.16 -11.30
CA ARG A 61 -15.25 9.87 -10.86
C ARG A 61 -13.73 9.96 -10.67
N VAL A 62 -13.27 11.07 -10.12
CA VAL A 62 -11.85 11.36 -9.89
C VAL A 62 -11.59 11.46 -8.39
N PRO A 63 -10.53 10.83 -7.85
CA PRO A 63 -10.18 10.96 -6.44
C PRO A 63 -9.90 12.41 -6.05
N ILE A 64 -10.35 12.83 -4.86
CA ILE A 64 -10.12 14.19 -4.33
C ILE A 64 -8.64 14.58 -4.37
N GLN A 65 -7.75 13.62 -4.13
CA GLN A 65 -6.30 13.79 -4.19
C GLN A 65 -5.80 14.35 -5.53
N LYS A 66 -6.46 14.05 -6.65
CA LYS A 66 -6.09 14.60 -7.96
C LYS A 66 -6.22 16.12 -7.99
N PHE A 67 -7.26 16.67 -7.37
CA PHE A 67 -7.45 18.11 -7.28
C PHE A 67 -6.47 18.80 -6.31
N ILE A 68 -5.94 18.06 -5.33
CA ILE A 68 -4.99 18.60 -4.34
C ILE A 68 -3.54 18.48 -4.82
N THR A 69 -3.19 17.36 -5.46
CA THR A 69 -1.80 16.97 -5.74
C THR A 69 -1.49 16.81 -7.22
N GLY A 70 -2.50 16.84 -8.10
CA GLY A 70 -2.36 16.58 -9.53
C GLY A 70 -2.20 15.11 -9.87
N LYS A 71 -2.23 14.21 -8.88
CA LYS A 71 -2.02 12.77 -9.05
C LYS A 71 -3.27 12.00 -8.64
N THR A 72 -3.68 11.04 -9.47
CA THR A 72 -4.79 10.12 -9.17
C THR A 72 -4.36 8.95 -8.29
N ARG A 73 -3.06 8.70 -8.21
CA ARG A 73 -2.47 7.67 -7.36
C ARG A 73 -1.52 8.31 -6.36
N PRO A 74 -1.45 7.76 -5.12
CA PRO A 74 -0.40 8.14 -4.20
C PRO A 74 0.97 7.75 -4.79
N PRO A 75 2.06 8.39 -4.36
CA PRO A 75 3.40 7.96 -4.75
C PRO A 75 3.69 6.54 -4.22
N GLY A 76 4.26 5.67 -5.04
CA GLY A 76 4.57 4.28 -4.64
C GLY A 76 5.82 4.12 -3.76
N GLY A 77 6.43 5.23 -3.35
CA GLY A 77 7.51 5.24 -2.39
C GLY A 77 6.98 5.16 -0.96
N LEU A 78 7.90 4.94 -0.02
CA LEU A 78 7.59 4.71 1.39
C LEU A 78 6.65 5.75 2.02
N LYS A 79 6.92 7.05 1.79
CA LYS A 79 6.09 8.17 2.25
C LYS A 79 4.63 8.11 1.76
N GLY A 80 4.40 7.48 0.61
CA GLY A 80 3.07 7.36 0.02
C GLY A 80 2.35 6.04 0.29
N ILE A 81 2.97 5.12 1.05
CA ILE A 81 2.35 3.87 1.51
C ILE A 81 2.32 3.76 3.05
N ALA A 82 3.00 4.64 3.79
CA ALA A 82 3.11 4.56 5.24
C ALA A 82 1.75 4.48 5.98
N GLN A 83 0.78 5.31 5.58
CA GLN A 83 -0.57 5.26 6.17
C GLN A 83 -1.28 3.94 5.89
N GLU A 84 -1.04 3.33 4.72
CA GLU A 84 -1.62 2.04 4.35
C GLU A 84 -1.02 0.93 5.23
N LEU A 85 0.30 0.95 5.43
CA LEU A 85 0.98 0.01 6.34
C LEU A 85 0.51 0.14 7.79
N TYR A 86 0.30 1.37 8.25
CA TYR A 86 -0.28 1.64 9.56
C TYR A 86 -1.67 1.03 9.70
N GLN A 87 -2.55 1.22 8.70
CA GLN A 87 -3.89 0.62 8.70
C GLN A 87 -3.85 -0.91 8.67
N LEU A 88 -2.83 -1.50 8.04
CA LEU A 88 -2.59 -2.94 7.96
C LEU A 88 -1.98 -3.57 9.24
N GLY A 89 -1.72 -2.78 10.28
CA GLY A 89 -1.25 -3.29 11.58
C GLY A 89 0.22 -2.96 11.90
N ILE A 90 0.98 -2.38 10.97
CA ILE A 90 2.37 -1.97 11.23
C ILE A 90 2.36 -0.59 11.93
N LYS A 91 1.86 -0.56 13.17
CA LYS A 91 1.49 0.68 13.89
C LYS A 91 2.67 1.57 14.29
N ASP A 92 3.88 1.01 14.38
CA ASP A 92 5.08 1.77 14.74
C ASP A 92 5.78 2.42 13.54
N TYR A 93 5.18 2.32 12.35
CA TYR A 93 5.71 2.85 11.11
C TYR A 93 5.19 4.27 10.82
N VAL A 94 5.69 5.25 11.57
CA VAL A 94 5.41 6.67 11.35
C VAL A 94 6.50 7.27 10.46
N VAL A 95 6.12 7.80 9.30
CA VAL A 95 7.03 8.47 8.38
C VAL A 95 6.71 9.96 8.35
N GLU A 96 7.71 10.79 8.60
CA GLU A 96 7.55 12.24 8.53
C GLU A 96 7.16 12.69 7.11
N GLY A 97 6.09 13.50 7.03
CA GLY A 97 5.50 13.92 5.76
C GLY A 97 4.78 12.79 5.01
N ALA A 98 4.24 11.80 5.72
CA ALA A 98 3.34 10.81 5.14
C ALA A 98 2.19 11.51 4.40
N LEU A 99 1.95 11.11 3.15
CA LEU A 99 0.84 11.65 2.37
C LEU A 99 -0.40 10.79 2.63
N VAL A 100 -1.51 11.42 3.02
CA VAL A 100 -2.80 10.74 3.17
C VAL A 100 -3.29 10.32 1.77
N PRO A 101 -3.45 9.02 1.48
CA PRO A 101 -3.99 8.56 0.22
C PRO A 101 -5.43 9.06 0.07
N GLY A 102 -5.76 9.74 -1.03
CA GLY A 102 -7.16 9.99 -1.40
C GLY A 102 -7.84 8.77 -2.02
N ALA A 103 -7.07 7.71 -2.28
CA ALA A 103 -7.53 6.37 -2.61
C ALA A 103 -6.52 5.37 -2.03
N PHE A 104 -6.96 4.56 -1.05
CA PHE A 104 -6.16 3.47 -0.53
C PHE A 104 -5.95 2.43 -1.65
N ARG A 105 -4.71 2.00 -1.82
CA ARG A 105 -4.37 0.90 -2.72
C ARG A 105 -4.96 -0.41 -2.22
N ARG A 106 -5.05 -1.36 -3.14
CA ARG A 106 -5.28 -2.76 -2.79
C ARG A 106 -4.10 -3.29 -1.97
N ILE A 107 -4.35 -4.16 -1.00
CA ILE A 107 -3.34 -4.68 -0.08
C ILE A 107 -2.23 -5.39 -0.85
N GLU A 108 -2.59 -6.13 -1.89
CA GLU A 108 -1.66 -6.81 -2.79
C GLU A 108 -0.68 -5.85 -3.48
N GLU A 109 -1.16 -4.65 -3.84
CA GLU A 109 -0.34 -3.60 -4.43
C GLU A 109 0.63 -3.04 -3.39
N VAL A 110 0.17 -2.80 -2.16
CA VAL A 110 1.01 -2.33 -1.05
C VAL A 110 2.12 -3.34 -0.75
N ILE A 111 1.78 -4.62 -0.64
CA ILE A 111 2.74 -5.72 -0.42
C ILE A 111 3.77 -5.76 -1.55
N ALA A 112 3.34 -5.65 -2.81
CA ALA A 112 4.27 -5.63 -3.94
C ALA A 112 5.20 -4.41 -3.91
N LEU A 113 4.69 -3.23 -3.52
CA LEU A 113 5.47 -2.00 -3.42
C LEU A 113 6.51 -2.03 -2.30
N VAL A 114 6.24 -2.71 -1.17
CA VAL A 114 7.23 -2.83 -0.08
C VAL A 114 8.27 -3.90 -0.35
N LEU A 115 7.96 -4.92 -1.16
CA LEU A 115 8.86 -6.03 -1.46
C LEU A 115 9.70 -5.83 -2.71
N ARG A 116 9.50 -4.76 -3.48
CA ARG A 116 10.24 -4.53 -4.74
C ARG A 116 11.63 -3.94 -4.53
N GLY A 117 12.44 -4.01 -5.57
CA GLY A 117 13.75 -3.34 -5.61
C GLY A 117 14.82 -4.11 -4.85
N ASP A 118 16.02 -3.55 -4.78
CA ASP A 118 17.18 -4.30 -4.30
C ASP A 118 17.30 -4.31 -2.79
N ARG A 119 16.76 -3.29 -2.10
CA ARG A 119 16.88 -3.13 -0.66
C ARG A 119 15.57 -2.66 -0.02
N PRO A 120 14.54 -3.51 0.05
CA PRO A 120 13.33 -3.20 0.79
C PRO A 120 13.65 -2.92 2.27
N ASP A 121 12.80 -2.13 2.93
CA ASP A 121 12.99 -1.79 4.34
C ASP A 121 12.82 -3.05 5.22
N SER A 122 13.87 -3.44 5.94
CA SER A 122 13.87 -4.65 6.77
C SER A 122 12.81 -4.63 7.86
N ARG A 123 12.51 -3.45 8.44
CA ARG A 123 11.49 -3.34 9.49
C ARG A 123 10.11 -3.67 8.96
N ILE A 124 9.85 -3.34 7.68
CA ILE A 124 8.61 -3.70 7.00
C ILE A 124 8.62 -5.17 6.62
N VAL A 125 9.72 -5.68 6.05
CA VAL A 125 9.86 -7.10 5.70
C VAL A 125 9.58 -7.98 6.92
N ASP A 126 10.19 -7.66 8.06
CA ASP A 126 10.04 -8.38 9.32
C ASP A 126 8.63 -8.28 9.91
N ALA A 127 7.89 -7.23 9.56
CA ALA A 127 6.52 -7.00 9.99
C ALA A 127 5.47 -7.63 9.06
N LEU A 128 5.80 -7.93 7.80
CA LEU A 128 4.84 -8.44 6.82
C LEU A 128 4.12 -9.73 7.24
N PRO A 129 4.69 -10.66 8.03
CA PRO A 129 3.93 -11.80 8.51
C PRO A 129 2.67 -11.43 9.29
N LEU A 130 2.64 -10.28 9.98
CA LEU A 130 1.45 -9.73 10.64
C LEU A 130 0.34 -9.45 9.62
N VAL A 131 0.70 -8.74 8.55
CA VAL A 131 -0.23 -8.38 7.47
C VAL A 131 -0.74 -9.65 6.78
N LEU A 132 0.15 -10.59 6.47
CA LEU A 132 -0.20 -11.84 5.80
C LEU A 132 -1.07 -12.77 6.67
N ALA A 133 -0.92 -12.73 7.99
CA ALA A 133 -1.74 -13.54 8.90
C ALA A 133 -3.18 -13.04 8.97
N ASN A 134 -3.40 -11.72 8.87
CA ASN A 134 -4.69 -11.08 9.15
C ASN A 134 -5.49 -10.67 7.91
N GLN A 135 -4.89 -10.68 6.71
CA GLN A 135 -5.53 -10.13 5.50
C GLN A 135 -5.87 -11.22 4.49
N GLU A 136 -7.04 -11.13 3.89
CA GLU A 136 -7.41 -11.96 2.73
C GLU A 136 -6.72 -11.41 1.48
N LEU A 137 -5.91 -12.25 0.81
CA LEU A 137 -5.24 -11.87 -0.43
C LEU A 137 -5.92 -12.46 -1.65
N ASN A 138 -6.20 -11.61 -2.63
CA ASN A 138 -6.51 -12.05 -3.97
C ASN A 138 -5.22 -12.50 -4.69
N ILE A 139 -5.05 -13.81 -4.84
CA ILE A 139 -3.86 -14.43 -5.45
C ILE A 139 -3.60 -13.88 -6.87
N GLY A 140 -4.67 -13.65 -7.65
CA GLY A 140 -4.56 -13.14 -9.01
C GLY A 140 -3.96 -11.73 -9.03
N LEU A 141 -4.46 -10.84 -8.18
CA LEU A 141 -3.96 -9.48 -8.04
C LEU A 141 -2.54 -9.45 -7.46
N ALA A 142 -2.24 -10.26 -6.44
CA ALA A 142 -0.91 -10.36 -5.86
C ALA A 142 0.14 -10.71 -6.93
N PHE A 143 -0.15 -11.68 -7.81
CA PHE A 143 0.77 -12.03 -8.88
C PHE A 143 0.78 -11.03 -10.04
N ALA A 144 -0.35 -10.37 -10.33
CA ALA A 144 -0.39 -9.29 -11.31
C ALA A 144 0.49 -8.11 -10.87
N PHE A 145 0.39 -7.68 -9.61
CA PHE A 145 1.23 -6.61 -9.06
C PHE A 145 2.69 -7.02 -8.91
N ALA A 146 2.98 -8.25 -8.51
CA ALA A 146 4.35 -8.76 -8.51
C ALA A 146 4.96 -8.69 -9.91
N LYS A 147 4.22 -9.11 -10.95
CA LYS A 147 4.68 -9.00 -12.35
C LYS A 147 4.88 -7.55 -12.79
N LEU A 148 3.99 -6.66 -12.36
CA LEU A 148 4.02 -5.24 -12.75
C LEU A 148 5.24 -4.50 -12.16
N TYR A 149 5.57 -4.75 -10.89
CA TYR A 149 6.56 -3.96 -10.17
C TYR A 149 7.95 -4.57 -10.13
N ASP A 150 8.08 -5.86 -9.81
CA ASP A 150 9.36 -6.56 -9.73
C ASP A 150 9.13 -8.07 -9.66
N ARG A 151 9.66 -8.82 -10.63
CA ARG A 151 9.51 -10.28 -10.72
C ARG A 151 9.92 -11.02 -9.44
N ARG A 152 10.87 -10.48 -8.67
CA ARG A 152 11.34 -11.06 -7.40
C ARG A 152 10.28 -11.01 -6.30
N VAL A 153 9.36 -10.04 -6.35
CA VAL A 153 8.24 -9.91 -5.39
C VAL A 153 7.45 -11.20 -5.30
N ARG A 154 7.27 -11.92 -6.41
CA ARG A 154 6.53 -13.18 -6.41
C ARG A 154 7.19 -14.25 -5.53
N VAL A 155 8.52 -14.35 -5.59
CA VAL A 155 9.32 -15.27 -4.77
C VAL A 155 9.36 -14.79 -3.32
N ARG A 156 9.65 -13.50 -3.11
CA ARG A 156 9.69 -12.89 -1.76
C ARG A 156 8.36 -13.02 -1.02
N LEU A 157 7.24 -12.81 -1.71
CA LEU A 157 5.91 -13.01 -1.16
C LEU A 157 5.67 -14.48 -0.77
N ALA A 158 6.00 -15.43 -1.64
CA ALA A 158 5.82 -16.85 -1.34
C ALA A 158 6.73 -17.32 -0.18
N TRP A 159 7.95 -16.80 -0.10
CA TRP A 159 8.82 -17.00 1.05
C TRP A 159 8.19 -16.46 2.33
N LEU A 160 7.69 -15.22 2.33
CA LEU A 160 7.03 -14.63 3.50
C LEU A 160 5.75 -15.37 3.89
N CYS A 161 4.93 -15.83 2.94
CA CYS A 161 3.78 -16.69 3.23
C CYS A 161 4.20 -17.97 3.96
N ASP A 162 5.30 -18.60 3.53
CA ASP A 162 5.83 -19.80 4.17
C ASP A 162 6.42 -19.52 5.56
N VAL A 163 7.10 -18.38 5.73
CA VAL A 163 7.54 -17.87 7.03
C VAL A 163 6.33 -17.67 7.95
N THR A 164 5.27 -17.02 7.49
CA THR A 164 4.04 -16.83 8.28
C THR A 164 3.41 -18.15 8.70
N ILE A 165 3.27 -19.11 7.78
CA ILE A 165 2.74 -20.47 8.08
C ILE A 165 3.63 -21.19 9.11
N ALA A 166 4.95 -21.04 9.01
CA ALA A 166 5.87 -21.68 9.95
C ALA A 166 5.82 -21.02 11.32
N LEU A 167 5.75 -19.69 11.38
CA LEU A 167 5.60 -18.93 12.61
C LEU A 167 4.32 -19.33 13.35
N SER A 168 3.20 -19.53 12.64
CA SER A 168 1.94 -19.92 13.27
C SER A 168 1.90 -21.31 13.88
N ARG A 169 2.94 -22.13 13.65
CA ARG A 169 3.10 -23.45 14.29
C ARG A 169 3.92 -23.36 15.58
N LEU A 170 4.52 -22.20 15.86
CA LEU A 170 5.23 -21.98 17.10
C LEU A 170 4.22 -21.69 18.23
N PRO A 171 4.45 -22.23 19.44
CA PRO A 171 3.51 -22.08 20.55
C PRO A 171 3.28 -20.61 20.96
N ASP A 172 4.28 -19.76 20.78
CA ASP A 172 4.22 -18.34 21.17
C ASP A 172 3.99 -17.40 19.97
N PHE A 173 3.26 -17.85 18.95
CA PHE A 173 2.86 -16.97 17.84
C PHE A 173 1.68 -16.11 18.30
N PRO A 174 1.77 -14.77 18.23
CA PRO A 174 0.83 -13.91 18.94
C PRO A 174 -0.55 -13.77 18.29
N ILE A 175 -0.80 -14.39 17.12
CA ILE A 175 -1.97 -14.11 16.27
C ILE A 175 -2.38 -15.37 15.50
N PRO A 176 -3.66 -15.74 15.38
CA PRO A 176 -4.05 -16.80 14.44
C PRO A 176 -3.87 -16.35 12.98
N ILE A 177 -3.63 -17.30 12.05
CA ILE A 177 -3.74 -17.03 10.61
C ILE A 177 -5.22 -17.13 10.21
N SER A 178 -5.79 -16.05 9.68
CA SER A 178 -7.19 -16.01 9.25
C SER A 178 -7.45 -16.80 7.96
N TYR A 179 -6.49 -16.84 7.03
CA TYR A 179 -6.65 -17.45 5.69
C TYR A 179 -5.45 -18.35 5.29
N PRO A 180 -5.16 -19.43 6.05
CA PRO A 180 -3.98 -20.26 5.82
C PRO A 180 -3.95 -20.90 4.43
N GLU A 181 -5.09 -21.28 3.89
CA GLU A 181 -5.23 -21.88 2.56
C GLU A 181 -4.82 -20.94 1.42
N VAL A 182 -5.00 -19.62 1.60
CA VAL A 182 -4.56 -18.61 0.62
C VAL A 182 -3.03 -18.55 0.60
N LEU A 183 -2.40 -18.48 1.77
CA LEU A 183 -0.94 -18.48 1.90
C LEU A 183 -0.34 -19.76 1.31
N GLU A 184 -0.92 -20.93 1.62
CA GLU A 184 -0.50 -22.20 1.05
C GLU A 184 -0.62 -22.22 -0.48
N LYS A 185 -1.74 -21.76 -1.05
CA LYS A 185 -1.91 -21.70 -2.51
C LYS A 185 -0.86 -20.79 -3.16
N ILE A 186 -0.48 -19.69 -2.52
CA ILE A 186 0.62 -18.84 -3.00
C ILE A 186 1.92 -19.63 -3.00
N THR A 187 2.30 -20.28 -1.89
CA THR A 187 3.55 -21.06 -1.81
C THR A 187 3.62 -22.17 -2.87
N LYS A 188 2.50 -22.86 -3.14
CA LYS A 188 2.42 -23.96 -4.11
C LYS A 188 2.49 -23.48 -5.58
N ARG A 189 2.06 -22.25 -5.86
CA ARG A 189 2.00 -21.67 -7.23
C ARG A 189 3.29 -20.99 -7.68
N VAL A 190 4.25 -20.77 -6.79
CA VAL A 190 5.51 -20.11 -7.13
C VAL A 190 6.61 -21.15 -7.34
N LYS A 191 7.27 -21.08 -8.49
CA LYS A 191 8.41 -21.95 -8.79
C LYS A 191 9.58 -21.58 -7.87
N LYS A 192 10.34 -22.58 -7.45
CA LYS A 192 11.56 -22.34 -6.65
C LYS A 192 12.55 -21.48 -7.45
N PRO A 193 13.14 -20.45 -6.84
CA PRO A 193 14.10 -19.59 -7.52
C PRO A 193 15.45 -20.30 -7.69
N THR A 194 16.14 -19.96 -8.77
CA THR A 194 17.50 -20.42 -9.06
C THR A 194 18.56 -19.44 -8.57
N GLU A 195 18.26 -18.14 -8.62
CA GLU A 195 19.14 -17.07 -8.17
C GLU A 195 18.89 -16.75 -6.69
N PRO A 196 19.95 -16.51 -5.90
CA PRO A 196 19.79 -16.09 -4.53
C PRO A 196 19.26 -14.65 -4.44
N ASP A 197 18.47 -14.38 -3.41
CA ASP A 197 17.95 -13.03 -3.13
C ASP A 197 18.16 -12.70 -1.64
N ASP A 198 18.93 -11.66 -1.37
CA ASP A 198 19.30 -11.23 -0.02
C ASP A 198 18.47 -10.03 0.46
N LEU A 199 17.57 -9.51 -0.38
CA LEU A 199 16.83 -8.28 -0.14
C LEU A 199 17.75 -7.09 0.22
N GLY A 200 18.99 -7.10 -0.27
CA GLY A 200 20.00 -6.06 -0.03
C GLY A 200 20.56 -6.07 1.38
N LEU A 201 20.26 -7.10 2.17
CA LEU A 201 20.68 -7.28 3.57
C LEU A 201 21.05 -8.75 3.81
N ALA A 202 22.15 -9.19 3.20
CA ALA A 202 22.66 -10.55 3.35
C ALA A 202 22.99 -10.91 4.81
N GLY A 203 22.59 -12.11 5.21
CA GLY A 203 22.93 -12.70 6.50
C GLY A 203 24.43 -13.00 6.62
N LYS A 204 25.01 -12.75 7.81
CA LYS A 204 26.43 -13.03 8.09
C LYS A 204 26.74 -14.52 8.23
N GLN A 205 25.74 -15.36 8.49
CA GLN A 205 25.88 -16.80 8.70
C GLN A 205 25.19 -17.57 7.57
N ARG A 206 25.68 -18.79 7.30
CA ARG A 206 25.01 -19.70 6.35
C ARG A 206 23.59 -19.98 6.82
N VAL A 207 22.66 -19.81 5.89
CA VAL A 207 21.23 -20.03 6.06
C VAL A 207 20.95 -21.45 6.54
N SER A 208 20.61 -21.62 7.82
CA SER A 208 20.30 -22.92 8.43
C SER A 208 18.85 -23.34 8.19
N SER A 209 17.92 -22.37 8.15
CA SER A 209 16.48 -22.61 8.03
C SER A 209 16.12 -23.32 6.72
N PRO A 210 15.35 -24.44 6.76
CA PRO A 210 14.84 -25.10 5.56
C PRO A 210 14.00 -24.18 4.66
N ILE A 211 13.30 -23.21 5.26
CA ILE A 211 12.44 -22.25 4.53
C ILE A 211 13.28 -21.36 3.63
N TRP A 212 14.30 -20.69 4.17
CA TRP A 212 15.17 -19.82 3.38
C TRP A 212 15.88 -20.61 2.28
N ARG A 213 16.38 -21.82 2.60
CA ARG A 213 17.01 -22.71 1.61
C ARG A 213 16.06 -23.07 0.48
N ARG A 214 14.81 -23.41 0.79
CA ARG A 214 13.78 -23.77 -0.20
C ARG A 214 13.51 -22.64 -1.20
N TRP A 215 13.62 -21.41 -0.74
CA TRP A 215 13.34 -20.21 -1.51
C TRP A 215 14.61 -19.46 -1.95
N ASN A 216 15.80 -20.04 -1.80
CA ASN A 216 17.09 -19.40 -2.09
C ASN A 216 17.20 -17.96 -1.54
N ILE A 217 16.58 -17.69 -0.38
CA ILE A 217 16.63 -16.38 0.27
C ILE A 217 17.83 -16.36 1.23
N THR A 218 18.63 -15.31 1.18
CA THR A 218 19.81 -15.12 2.05
C THR A 218 19.70 -13.89 2.96
N TYR A 219 18.48 -13.36 3.08
CA TYR A 219 18.13 -12.26 3.99
C TYR A 219 18.56 -12.53 5.44
N ALA A 220 19.08 -11.51 6.09
CA ALA A 220 19.66 -11.58 7.44
C ALA A 220 18.65 -11.87 8.57
N GLY A 221 17.36 -11.62 8.35
CA GLY A 221 16.33 -11.91 9.35
C GLY A 221 16.28 -13.41 9.69
N THR A 222 15.87 -13.71 10.92
CA THR A 222 15.71 -15.09 11.45
C THR A 222 14.28 -15.31 11.89
N MET A 223 13.85 -16.57 12.06
CA MET A 223 12.52 -16.88 12.60
C MET A 223 12.28 -16.19 13.95
N GLU A 224 13.32 -16.11 14.78
CA GLU A 224 13.29 -15.40 16.05
C GLU A 224 13.11 -13.88 15.86
N SER A 225 13.83 -13.26 14.92
CA SER A 225 13.67 -11.81 14.67
C SER A 225 12.26 -11.47 14.17
N PHE A 226 11.69 -12.29 13.29
CA PHE A 226 10.28 -12.15 12.89
C PHE A 226 9.34 -12.28 14.09
N GLN A 227 9.54 -13.28 14.95
CA GLN A 227 8.70 -13.51 16.12
C GLN A 227 8.78 -12.35 17.13
N ILE A 228 9.97 -11.85 17.43
CA ILE A 228 10.17 -10.66 18.26
C ILE A 228 9.39 -9.49 17.67
N ARG A 229 9.56 -9.25 16.36
CA ARG A 229 8.91 -8.14 15.67
C ARG A 229 7.38 -8.20 15.74
N LEU A 230 6.80 -9.38 15.56
CA LEU A 230 5.36 -9.61 15.68
C LEU A 230 4.84 -9.28 17.08
N ARG A 231 5.56 -9.72 18.12
CA ARG A 231 5.19 -9.44 19.53
C ARG A 231 5.22 -7.95 19.84
N GLU A 232 6.21 -7.22 19.34
CA GLU A 232 6.29 -5.77 19.50
C GLU A 232 5.08 -5.05 18.89
N LEU A 233 4.65 -5.48 17.71
CA LEU A 233 3.52 -4.88 17.00
C LEU A 233 2.19 -5.18 17.70
N THR A 234 1.96 -6.42 18.11
CA THR A 234 0.72 -6.81 18.79
C THR A 234 0.61 -6.18 20.18
N ALA A 235 1.73 -6.09 20.93
CA ALA A 235 1.74 -5.42 22.23
C ALA A 235 1.32 -3.94 22.14
N ARG A 236 1.66 -3.25 21.05
CA ARG A 236 1.24 -1.87 20.80
C ARG A 236 -0.23 -1.76 20.45
N GLU A 237 -0.80 -2.73 19.73
CA GLU A 237 -2.24 -2.77 19.45
C GLU A 237 -3.05 -2.93 20.75
N THR A 238 -2.61 -3.79 21.68
CA THR A 238 -3.31 -4.01 22.96
C THR A 238 -3.28 -2.80 23.88
N LYS A 239 -2.20 -2.01 23.86
CA LYS A 239 -2.07 -0.84 24.74
C LYS A 239 -2.89 0.38 24.30
N GLY A 240 -3.54 0.33 23.14
CA GLY A 240 -4.34 1.46 22.65
C GLY A 240 -3.53 2.75 22.48
N GLU A 241 -2.20 2.65 22.35
CA GLU A 241 -1.29 3.77 22.10
C GLU A 241 -1.55 4.31 20.69
N ARG A 242 -2.64 5.10 20.57
CA ARG A 242 -2.81 6.05 19.48
C ARG A 242 -1.83 7.19 19.76
N LEU A 243 -0.74 7.22 19.00
CA LEU A 243 0.08 8.42 18.85
C LEU A 243 -0.78 9.56 18.28
#